data_AF-A0A9N9JDK1-F1
#
_entry.id   AF-A0A9N9JDK1-F1
#
_cell.length_a   1.000
_cell.length_b   1.000
_cell.length_c   1.000
_cell.angle_alpha   90.00
_cell.angle_beta   90.00
_cell.angle_gamma   90.00
#
_symmetry.space_group_name_H-M   'P 1'
#
loop_
_entity.id
_entity.type
_entity.pdbx_description
1 polymer ?
#
loop_
_entity_poly.entity_id
_entity_poly.type
_entity_poly.pdbx_seq_one_letter_code
_entity_poly.pdbx_strand_id
1 'polypeptide(L)' 'MRRRLYVNLDELDTPGTWNHITDQIGMFSFTGLKPHQVKVIKEKYHVYLTDNGRISMAGLSSKNVEYFAKAVDDV' A
#
# COMPACT_ATOMS: atom_id res chain seq x y z
N MET A 1 6.84 -9.66 3.65
CA MET A 1 6.08 -8.76 2.75
C MET A 1 5.94 -7.35 3.31
N ARG A 2 5.49 -7.16 4.57
CA ARG A 2 5.45 -5.85 5.24
C ARG A 2 6.72 -5.02 5.06
N ARG A 3 7.88 -5.57 5.44
CA ARG A 3 9.17 -4.91 5.28
C ARG A 3 9.49 -4.53 3.83
N ARG A 4 9.14 -5.38 2.86
CA ARG A 4 9.39 -5.11 1.44
C ARG A 4 8.50 -3.99 0.91
N LEU A 5 7.24 -3.95 1.32
CA LEU A 5 6.35 -2.83 1.00
C LEU A 5 6.89 -1.52 1.59
N TYR A 6 7.30 -1.54 2.87
CA TYR A 6 7.92 -0.38 3.51
C TYR A 6 9.15 0.11 2.76
N VAL A 7 10.09 -0.78 2.44
CA VAL A 7 11.32 -0.43 1.71
C VAL A 7 10.99 0.19 0.36
N ASN A 8 10.05 -0.37 -0.41
CA ASN A 8 9.68 0.21 -1.71
C ASN A 8 9.08 1.62 -1.56
N LEU A 9 8.27 1.88 -0.54
CA LEU A 9 7.67 3.20 -0.30
C LEU A 9 8.72 4.22 0.17
N ASP A 10 9.71 3.76 0.95
CA ASP A 10 10.85 4.55 1.41
C ASP A 10 11.79 4.90 0.25
N GLU A 11 12.11 3.93 -0.62
CA GLU A 11 12.94 4.13 -1.82
C GLU A 11 12.29 5.02 -2.89
N LEU A 12 10.96 5.12 -2.89
CA LEU A 12 10.19 6.02 -3.77
C LEU A 12 10.05 7.43 -3.18
N ASP A 13 10.56 7.69 -1.97
CA ASP A 13 10.32 8.92 -1.22
C ASP A 13 8.81 9.24 -1.06
N THR A 14 7.97 8.21 -0.98
CA THR A 14 6.51 8.36 -0.98
C THR A 14 6.06 9.14 0.26
N PRO A 15 5.35 10.28 0.10
CA PRO A 15 4.91 11.11 1.22
C PRO A 15 4.07 10.35 2.24
N GLY A 16 4.43 10.45 3.53
CA GLY A 16 3.68 9.87 4.63
C GLY A 16 4.57 9.12 5.63
N THR A 17 3.95 8.61 6.70
CA THR A 17 4.65 7.81 7.71
C THR A 17 4.27 6.34 7.58
N TRP A 18 5.19 5.50 7.11
CA TRP A 18 4.93 4.10 6.76
C TRP A 18 5.33 3.07 7.83
N ASN A 19 5.92 3.51 8.95
CA ASN A 19 6.42 2.63 10.03
C ASN A 19 5.34 1.68 10.57
N HIS A 20 4.09 2.12 10.58
CA HIS A 20 2.95 1.31 11.02
C HIS A 20 2.77 0.02 10.19
N ILE A 21 3.22 -0.03 8.92
CA ILE A 21 3.15 -1.24 8.10
C ILE A 21 4.03 -2.35 8.69
N THR A 22 5.19 -2.00 9.25
CA THR A 22 6.12 -2.95 9.88
C THR A 22 5.79 -3.22 11.34
N ASP A 23 5.29 -2.23 12.07
CA ASP A 23 4.99 -2.36 13.51
C ASP A 23 3.72 -3.19 13.76
N GLN A 24 2.76 -3.14 12.85
CA GLN A 24 1.51 -3.89 12.96
C GLN A 24 1.71 -5.38 12.64
N ILE A 25 1.05 -6.24 13.42
CA ILE A 25 0.97 -7.69 13.21
C ILE A 25 -0.41 -8.11 12.68
N GLY A 26 -0.46 -9.26 12.00
CA GLY A 26 -1.70 -9.84 11.46
C GLY A 26 -1.85 -9.72 9.95
N MET A 27 -3.02 -10.10 9.44
CA MET A 27 -3.29 -10.22 8.00
C MET A 27 -3.63 -8.90 7.31
N PHE A 28 -3.98 -7.85 8.06
CA PHE A 28 -4.42 -6.57 7.51
C PHE A 28 -3.50 -5.43 7.94
N SER A 29 -3.48 -4.37 7.16
CA SER A 29 -2.84 -3.10 7.53
C SER A 29 -3.63 -1.95 6.92
N PHE A 30 -3.62 -0.79 7.58
CA PHE A 30 -4.18 0.44 7.04
C PHE A 30 -3.04 1.25 6.45
N THR A 31 -3.17 1.67 5.19
CA THR A 31 -2.15 2.48 4.50
C THR A 31 -2.27 3.98 4.81
N GLY A 32 -3.38 4.41 5.42
CA GLY A 32 -3.67 5.84 5.62
C GLY A 32 -4.29 6.52 4.39
N LEU A 33 -4.42 5.80 3.26
CA LEU A 33 -5.01 6.31 2.03
C LEU A 33 -6.47 6.74 2.24
N LYS A 34 -6.82 7.87 1.64
CA LYS A 34 -8.18 8.42 1.64
C LYS A 34 -9.02 7.81 0.53
N PRO A 35 -10.37 7.85 0.63
CA PRO A 35 -11.26 7.26 -0.37
C PRO A 35 -11.01 7.73 -1.82
N HIS A 36 -10.63 9.00 -2.03
CA HIS A 36 -10.32 9.51 -3.36
C HIS A 36 -9.01 8.92 -3.93
N GLN A 37 -7.99 8.72 -3.11
CA GLN A 37 -6.74 8.07 -3.50
C GLN A 37 -6.98 6.58 -3.82
N VAL A 38 -7.78 5.89 -3.00
CA VAL A 38 -8.21 4.51 -3.25
C VAL A 38 -8.93 4.38 -4.59
N LYS A 39 -9.80 5.34 -4.92
CA LYS A 39 -10.50 5.38 -6.20
C LYS A 39 -9.52 5.47 -7.37
N VAL A 40 -8.53 6.36 -7.31
CA VAL A 40 -7.50 6.50 -8.36
C VAL A 40 -6.71 5.20 -8.51
N ILE A 41 -6.26 4.59 -7.40
CA ILE A 41 -5.57 3.30 -7.43
C ILE A 41 -6.41 2.21 -8.12
N LYS A 42 -7.71 2.16 -7.82
CA LYS A 42 -8.63 1.19 -8.40
C LYS A 42 -8.85 1.41 -9.91
N GLU A 43 -8.99 2.66 -10.34
CA GLU A 43 -9.31 3.00 -11.73
C GLU A 43 -8.06 2.96 -12.64
N LYS A 44 -6.92 3.49 -12.18
CA LYS A 44 -5.67 3.60 -12.96
C LYS A 44 -4.79 2.36 -12.86
N TYR A 45 -4.70 1.74 -11.68
CA TYR A 45 -3.79 0.61 -11.42
C TYR A 45 -4.52 -0.72 -11.27
N HIS A 46 -5.86 -0.73 -11.27
CA HIS A 46 -6.65 -1.94 -11.07
C HIS A 46 -6.29 -2.71 -9.78
N VAL A 47 -5.86 -1.98 -8.75
CA VAL A 47 -5.62 -2.56 -7.42
C VAL A 47 -6.82 -2.26 -6.53
N TYR A 48 -7.42 -3.31 -6.00
CA TYR A 48 -8.66 -3.23 -5.24
C TYR A 48 -8.37 -3.37 -3.75
N LEU A 49 -8.70 -2.33 -2.99
CA LEU A 49 -8.61 -2.25 -1.54
C LEU A 49 -9.90 -1.62 -0.99
N THR A 50 -10.11 -1.68 0.32
CA THR A 50 -11.30 -1.06 0.90
C THR A 50 -11.17 0.46 0.90
N ASP A 51 -12.30 1.17 0.81
CA ASP A 51 -12.33 2.65 0.69
C ASP A 51 -11.67 3.39 1.86
N ASN A 52 -11.50 2.72 3.01
CA ASN A 52 -10.77 3.23 4.16
C ASN A 52 -9.26 2.92 4.15
N GLY A 53 -8.70 2.49 3.02
CA GLY A 53 -7.27 2.23 2.86
C GLY A 53 -6.79 0.94 3.54
N ARG A 54 -7.68 0.02 3.94
CA ARG A 54 -7.28 -1.27 4.51
C ARG A 54 -6.89 -2.23 3.40
N ILE A 55 -5.70 -2.82 3.53
CA ILE A 55 -5.17 -3.84 2.61
C ILE A 55 -4.99 -5.19 3.30
N SER A 56 -5.06 -6.27 2.53
CA SER A 56 -4.66 -7.61 2.96
C SER A 56 -3.18 -7.83 2.65
N MET A 57 -2.37 -8.06 3.69
CA MET A 57 -0.95 -8.36 3.53
C MET A 57 -0.72 -9.71 2.84
N ALA A 58 -1.69 -10.63 2.91
CA ALA A 58 -1.63 -11.92 2.23
C ALA A 58 -1.86 -11.79 0.71
N GLY A 59 -2.48 -10.70 0.24
CA GLY A 59 -2.64 -10.40 -1.19
C GLY A 59 -1.36 -9.86 -1.85
N LEU A 60 -0.37 -9.47 -1.05
CA LEU A 60 0.93 -9.00 -1.54
C LEU A 60 1.93 -10.15 -1.64
N SER A 61 2.71 -10.11 -2.70
CA SER A 61 3.73 -11.08 -3.04
C SER A 61 4.96 -10.38 -3.63
N SER A 62 6.06 -11.12 -3.75
CA SER A 62 7.28 -10.65 -4.41
C SER A 62 7.08 -10.19 -5.86
N LYS A 63 5.96 -10.56 -6.51
CA LYS A 63 5.66 -10.21 -7.90
C LYS A 63 4.86 -8.91 -8.07
N ASN A 64 4.09 -8.50 -7.05
CA ASN A 64 3.16 -7.37 -7.17
C ASN A 64 3.41 -6.24 -6.16
N VAL A 65 4.25 -6.45 -5.13
CA VAL A 65 4.48 -5.46 -4.08
C VAL A 65 5.11 -4.15 -4.60
N GLU A 66 5.96 -4.23 -5.62
CA GLU A 66 6.55 -3.05 -6.27
C GLU A 66 5.51 -2.28 -7.08
N TYR A 67 4.64 -3.00 -7.81
CA TYR A 67 3.56 -2.38 -8.56
C TYR A 67 2.57 -1.67 -7.62
N PHE A 68 2.24 -2.31 -6.49
CA PHE A 68 1.39 -1.70 -5.48
C PHE A 68 2.05 -0.46 -4.86
N ALA A 69 3.34 -0.50 -4.50
CA ALA A 69 4.05 0.66 -3.97
C ALA A 69 4.02 1.85 -4.93
N LYS A 70 4.25 1.61 -6.23
CA LYS A 70 4.13 2.65 -7.28
C LYS A 70 2.72 3.22 -7.43
N ALA A 71 1.68 2.39 -7.22
CA ALA A 71 0.30 2.86 -7.24
C ALA A 71 -0.01 3.76 -6.02
N VAL A 72 0.58 3.45 -4.87
CA VAL A 72 0.46 4.26 -3.65
C VAL A 72 1.22 5.58 -3.77
N ASP A 73 2.38 5.57 -4.40
CA ASP A 73 3.23 6.75 -4.62
C ASP A 73 2.60 7.81 -5.54
N ASP A 74 1.84 7.36 -6.54
CA ASP A 74 1.19 8.23 -7.52
C ASP A 74 -0.01 9.03 -6.97
N VAL A 75 -0.48 8.74 -5.75
CA VAL A 75 -1.75 9.29 -5.19
C VAL A 75 -1.64 10.07 -3.90
#